data_AF-A0A6J4F8E1-F1
#
_entry.id   AF-A0A6J4F8E1-F1
#
_cell.length_a   1.000
_cell.length_b   1.000
_cell.length_c   1.000
_cell.angle_alpha   90.00
_cell.angle_beta   90.00
_cell.angle_gamma   90.00
#
_symmetry.space_group_name_H-M   'P 1'
#
loop_
_entity.id
_entity.type
_entity.pdbx_description
1 polymer ?
#
loop_
_entity_poly.entity_id
_entity_poly.type
_entity_poly.pdbx_seq_one_letter_code
_entity_poly.pdbx_strand_id
1 'polypeptide(L)'
;MRPRKPARSKPRSALQPRAVEVEIERIGARGDGIGRLLGEPVFVPLTVPGDRVVARVEGKRGDGLAAALIEVLVPGPGRAAPPCPLFGRCGGCSLQHLDGALYAEWKRGLLLEHLARAGLGGAAVAPLLRIPPGSRRRASFAFHRGRNATLLGFNARASHAVVDVPRCLLLEPALDTLLEPLRQMLGAVVAAGEDGDVIATLTETGLDLVVEAEARLDLFDRERLAAFAEARDLARLSWRRPGAGFVEPIARRRAPLVRFAGVAVEPAPGAFLQPTRGGELAIAEAVLDAVGDARVVADLYAGCGSFALPLAAGGRAVHAVEGEEGPIRALEAAAQGAGLALTAEVRDLARRPLLAAELKRFAALVFDPPRAGAAAQAEQLAVAGPPLVVAVSCNPATLARDLGTLVAGGYRLETVTPIDQFPHSAHLEAVAVLRR
;
A
#
# COMPACT_ATOMS: atom_id res chain seq x y z
N MET A 1 49.89 -33.20 27.35
CA MET A 1 49.01 -33.49 26.20
C MET A 1 47.72 -32.68 26.36
N ARG A 2 47.47 -31.66 25.53
CA ARG A 2 46.21 -30.88 25.55
C ARG A 2 45.17 -31.57 24.66
N PRO A 3 43.89 -31.70 25.08
CA PRO A 3 42.88 -32.38 24.28
C PRO A 3 42.47 -31.50 23.08
N ARG A 4 42.39 -32.11 21.90
CA ARG A 4 41.92 -31.48 20.66
C ARG A 4 40.45 -31.11 20.79
N LYS A 5 40.11 -29.83 20.54
CA LYS A 5 38.72 -29.38 20.35
C LYS A 5 38.10 -30.08 19.13
N PRO A 6 36.81 -30.45 19.18
CA PRO A 6 36.12 -31.04 18.03
C PRO A 6 35.98 -29.99 16.92
N ALA A 7 36.23 -30.41 15.68
CA ALA A 7 36.10 -29.57 14.50
C ALA A 7 34.64 -29.09 14.36
N ARG A 8 34.45 -27.76 14.25
CA ARG A 8 33.17 -27.17 13.82
C ARG A 8 32.80 -27.76 12.45
N SER A 9 31.61 -28.33 12.35
CA SER A 9 31.05 -28.80 11.09
C SER A 9 30.95 -27.63 10.10
N LYS A 10 31.39 -27.85 8.86
CA LYS A 10 31.25 -26.88 7.78
C LYS A 10 29.76 -26.64 7.50
N PRO A 11 29.33 -25.40 7.20
CA PRO A 11 27.97 -25.15 6.74
C PRO A 11 27.69 -25.96 5.46
N ARG A 12 26.49 -26.54 5.37
CA ARG A 12 26.01 -27.27 4.18
C ARG A 12 26.16 -26.37 2.96
N SER A 13 26.77 -26.91 1.90
CA SER A 13 26.96 -26.31 0.59
C SER A 13 25.71 -25.54 0.13
N ALA A 14 25.90 -24.27 -0.25
CA ALA A 14 24.91 -23.57 -1.08
C ALA A 14 24.65 -24.43 -2.32
N LEU A 15 23.37 -24.65 -2.66
CA LEU A 15 23.01 -25.33 -3.91
C LEU A 15 23.62 -24.51 -5.06
N GLN A 16 24.39 -25.17 -5.94
CA GLN A 16 24.89 -24.50 -7.13
C GLN A 16 23.70 -24.10 -8.03
N PRO A 17 23.70 -22.90 -8.63
CA PRO A 17 22.64 -22.49 -9.54
C PRO A 17 22.55 -23.48 -10.70
N ARG A 18 21.40 -24.14 -10.84
CA ARG A 18 21.13 -25.12 -11.90
C ARG A 18 19.85 -24.73 -12.63
N ALA A 19 19.89 -24.78 -13.95
CA ALA A 19 18.70 -24.68 -14.79
C ALA A 19 17.90 -25.99 -14.69
N VAL A 20 16.60 -25.87 -14.44
CA VAL A 20 15.67 -26.98 -14.26
C VAL A 20 14.39 -26.68 -15.04
N GLU A 21 13.77 -27.72 -15.59
CA GLU A 21 12.42 -27.62 -16.11
C GLU A 21 11.41 -27.74 -14.96
N VAL A 22 10.42 -26.86 -14.94
CA VAL A 22 9.36 -26.83 -13.92
C VAL A 22 8.03 -26.60 -14.62
N GLU A 23 7.03 -27.40 -14.26
CA GLU A 23 5.63 -27.13 -14.57
C GLU A 23 5.01 -26.34 -13.42
N ILE A 24 4.29 -25.27 -13.76
CA ILE A 24 3.69 -24.37 -12.78
C ILE A 24 2.27 -24.84 -12.46
N GLU A 25 2.01 -25.16 -11.20
CA GLU A 25 0.73 -25.72 -10.75
C GLU A 25 -0.28 -24.63 -10.36
N ARG A 26 0.20 -23.55 -9.73
CA ARG A 26 -0.64 -22.46 -9.20
C ARG A 26 0.16 -21.18 -9.00
N ILE A 27 -0.51 -20.09 -8.64
CA ILE A 27 0.13 -18.81 -8.26
C ILE A 27 0.03 -18.64 -6.74
N GLY A 28 1.16 -18.38 -6.08
CA GLY A 28 1.21 -18.12 -4.64
C GLY A 28 0.84 -16.68 -4.26
N ALA A 29 0.77 -16.41 -2.95
CA ALA A 29 0.30 -15.13 -2.41
C ALA A 29 1.10 -13.88 -2.87
N ARG A 30 2.37 -14.04 -3.25
CA ARG A 30 3.21 -12.93 -3.77
C ARG A 30 3.12 -12.75 -5.29
N GLY A 31 2.33 -13.57 -5.98
CA GLY A 31 2.25 -13.58 -7.44
C GLY A 31 3.36 -14.40 -8.13
N ASP A 32 4.12 -15.19 -7.37
CA ASP A 32 5.07 -16.15 -7.95
C ASP A 32 4.32 -17.43 -8.32
N GLY A 33 4.60 -18.00 -9.48
CA GLY A 33 4.15 -19.36 -9.79
C GLY A 33 4.81 -20.37 -8.87
N ILE A 34 4.08 -21.42 -8.53
CA ILE A 34 4.51 -22.52 -7.68
C ILE A 34 4.44 -23.79 -8.51
N GLY A 35 5.60 -24.42 -8.71
CA GLY A 35 5.72 -25.77 -9.23
C GLY A 35 6.42 -26.67 -8.22
N ARG A 36 6.84 -27.86 -8.66
CA ARG A 36 7.61 -28.80 -7.84
C ARG A 36 8.85 -29.28 -8.56
N LEU A 37 9.92 -29.47 -7.79
CA LEU A 37 11.14 -30.12 -8.23
C LEU A 37 11.49 -31.20 -7.18
N LEU A 38 11.46 -32.48 -7.58
CA LEU A 38 11.73 -33.61 -6.69
C LEU A 38 10.89 -33.56 -5.39
N GLY A 39 9.64 -33.10 -5.49
CA GLY A 39 8.71 -32.96 -4.36
C GLY A 39 8.81 -31.65 -3.57
N GLU A 40 9.90 -30.89 -3.69
CA GLU A 40 10.07 -29.58 -3.01
C GLU A 40 9.38 -28.47 -3.82
N PRO A 41 8.66 -27.53 -3.18
CA PRO A 41 8.04 -26.41 -3.89
C PRO A 41 9.10 -25.48 -4.50
N VAL A 42 8.91 -25.09 -5.75
CA VAL A 42 9.76 -24.13 -6.45
C VAL A 42 8.94 -22.91 -6.81
N PHE A 43 9.44 -21.75 -6.43
CA PHE A 43 8.80 -20.47 -6.68
C PHE A 43 9.43 -19.78 -7.89
N VAL A 44 8.67 -19.64 -8.96
CA VAL A 44 9.13 -19.03 -10.22
C VAL A 44 8.29 -17.77 -10.51
N PRO A 45 8.84 -16.56 -10.37
CA PRO A 45 8.11 -15.34 -10.68
C PRO A 45 7.77 -15.24 -12.18
N LEU A 46 6.79 -14.40 -12.54
CA LEU A 46 6.43 -14.10 -13.94
C LEU A 46 5.89 -15.31 -14.74
N THR A 47 5.28 -16.24 -14.03
CA THR A 47 4.64 -17.43 -14.60
C THR A 47 3.17 -17.52 -14.20
N VAL A 48 2.41 -18.33 -14.94
CA VAL A 48 1.00 -18.66 -14.73
C VAL A 48 0.84 -20.19 -14.60
N PRO A 49 -0.28 -20.70 -14.05
CA PRO A 49 -0.56 -22.13 -14.01
C PRO A 49 -0.57 -22.74 -15.41
N GLY A 50 -0.01 -23.94 -15.55
CA GLY A 50 0.14 -24.66 -16.82
C GLY A 50 1.35 -24.23 -17.64
N ASP A 51 2.11 -23.21 -17.25
CA ASP A 51 3.39 -22.95 -17.90
C ASP A 51 4.36 -24.12 -17.69
N ARG A 52 5.07 -24.50 -18.76
CA ARG A 52 6.32 -25.28 -18.66
C ARG A 52 7.48 -24.36 -18.92
N VAL A 53 8.39 -24.24 -17.95
CA VAL A 53 9.46 -23.24 -17.98
C VAL A 53 10.82 -23.85 -17.69
N VAL A 54 11.87 -23.23 -18.23
CA VAL A 54 13.23 -23.38 -17.71
C VAL A 54 13.44 -22.30 -16.65
N ALA A 55 13.79 -22.71 -15.44
CA ALA A 55 14.07 -21.81 -14.33
C ALA A 55 15.45 -22.11 -13.71
N ARG A 56 16.16 -21.06 -13.27
CA ARG A 56 17.43 -21.19 -12.55
C ARG A 56 17.17 -21.13 -11.06
N VAL A 57 17.46 -22.20 -10.33
CA VAL A 57 17.36 -22.20 -8.86
C VAL A 57 18.43 -21.27 -8.28
N GLU A 58 18.02 -20.33 -7.42
CA GLU A 58 18.89 -19.30 -6.83
C GLU A 58 19.17 -19.57 -5.34
N GLY A 59 18.36 -20.40 -4.69
CA GLY A 59 18.58 -20.83 -3.31
C GLY A 59 17.30 -21.23 -2.59
N LYS A 60 17.40 -21.43 -1.28
CA LYS A 60 16.23 -21.70 -0.44
C LYS A 60 15.42 -20.44 -0.16
N ARG A 61 14.11 -20.59 -0.10
CA ARG A 61 13.15 -19.56 0.28
C ARG A 61 12.02 -20.18 1.07
N GLY A 62 12.03 -19.97 2.39
CA GLY A 62 11.08 -20.61 3.29
C GLY A 62 11.22 -22.14 3.25
N ASP A 63 10.11 -22.80 2.99
CA ASP A 63 9.98 -24.26 2.86
C ASP A 63 10.32 -24.79 1.45
N GLY A 64 10.68 -23.91 0.51
CA GLY A 64 10.98 -24.28 -0.88
C GLY A 64 12.21 -23.62 -1.47
N LEU A 65 12.24 -23.58 -2.80
CA LEU A 65 13.34 -23.04 -3.60
C LEU A 65 12.90 -21.78 -4.34
N ALA A 66 13.69 -20.71 -4.26
CA ALA A 66 13.55 -19.57 -5.17
C ALA A 66 14.21 -19.92 -6.51
N ALA A 67 13.54 -19.60 -7.62
CA ALA A 67 14.11 -19.71 -8.94
C ALA A 67 13.77 -18.47 -9.80
N ALA A 68 14.69 -18.10 -10.68
CA ALA A 68 14.46 -17.08 -11.70
C ALA A 68 14.00 -17.74 -13.01
N LEU A 69 12.96 -17.20 -13.63
CA LEU A 69 12.51 -17.62 -14.95
C LEU A 69 13.61 -17.33 -15.99
N ILE A 70 13.99 -18.36 -16.77
CA ILE A 70 14.89 -18.20 -17.93
C ILE A 70 14.05 -18.12 -19.21
N GLU A 71 13.19 -19.12 -19.41
CA GLU A 71 12.42 -19.28 -20.66
C GLU A 71 11.08 -19.96 -20.38
N VAL A 72 10.05 -19.56 -21.12
CA VAL A 72 8.75 -20.25 -21.16
C VAL A 72 8.75 -21.14 -22.38
N LEU A 73 8.78 -22.46 -22.17
CA LEU A 73 8.78 -23.46 -23.24
C LEU A 73 7.37 -23.67 -23.80
N VAL A 74 6.38 -23.76 -22.90
CA VAL A 74 4.97 -23.88 -23.25
C VAL A 74 4.19 -22.89 -22.38
N PRO A 75 3.47 -21.93 -22.97
CA PRO A 75 2.65 -20.99 -22.21
C PRO A 75 1.38 -21.67 -21.67
N GLY A 76 1.08 -21.46 -20.40
CA GLY A 76 -0.16 -21.90 -19.77
C GLY A 76 -1.36 -21.01 -20.11
N PRO A 77 -2.60 -21.48 -19.83
CA PRO A 77 -3.79 -20.67 -20.00
C PRO A 77 -3.75 -19.43 -19.09
N GLY A 78 -4.33 -18.32 -19.55
CA GLY A 78 -4.38 -17.08 -18.80
C GLY A 78 -3.11 -16.24 -18.84
N ARG A 79 -2.10 -16.63 -19.64
CA ARG A 79 -0.93 -15.80 -19.92
C ARG A 79 -1.27 -14.68 -20.90
N ALA A 80 -0.89 -13.45 -20.57
CA ALA A 80 -1.01 -12.27 -21.42
C ALA A 80 0.35 -11.59 -21.64
N ALA A 81 0.47 -10.82 -22.73
CA ALA A 81 1.62 -9.97 -22.97
C ALA A 81 1.55 -8.74 -22.03
N PRO A 82 2.58 -8.50 -21.19
CA PRO A 82 2.62 -7.32 -20.33
C PRO A 82 2.67 -6.02 -21.15
N PRO A 83 1.78 -5.03 -20.91
CA PRO A 83 1.79 -3.79 -21.66
C PRO A 83 2.96 -2.86 -21.30
N CYS A 84 3.53 -2.98 -20.10
CA CYS A 84 4.65 -2.14 -19.66
C CYS A 84 5.99 -2.74 -20.13
N PRO A 85 6.83 -1.99 -20.87
CA PRO A 85 8.14 -2.47 -21.33
C PRO A 85 9.15 -2.67 -20.18
N LEU A 86 8.87 -2.12 -18.98
CA LEU A 86 9.69 -2.30 -17.79
C LEU A 86 9.23 -3.48 -16.91
N PHE A 87 8.16 -4.18 -17.29
CA PHE A 87 7.67 -5.32 -16.53
C PHE A 87 8.73 -6.42 -16.43
N GLY A 88 8.82 -7.05 -15.25
CA GLY A 88 9.88 -8.01 -14.91
C GLY A 88 11.18 -7.37 -14.40
N ARG A 89 11.45 -6.10 -14.71
CA ARG A 89 12.59 -5.33 -14.16
C ARG A 89 12.16 -4.41 -13.02
N CYS A 90 11.17 -3.56 -13.27
CA CYS A 90 10.59 -2.66 -12.27
C CYS A 90 9.84 -3.46 -11.20
N GLY A 91 10.07 -3.16 -9.92
CA GLY A 91 9.41 -3.83 -8.79
C GLY A 91 7.97 -3.39 -8.53
N GLY A 92 7.45 -2.40 -9.26
CA GLY A 92 6.11 -1.84 -9.04
C GLY A 92 4.95 -2.75 -9.47
N CYS A 93 5.14 -3.62 -10.46
CA CYS A 93 4.12 -4.55 -10.96
C CYS A 93 4.66 -5.99 -10.95
N SER A 94 3.85 -6.94 -10.50
CA SER A 94 4.22 -8.36 -10.43
C SER A 94 3.37 -9.29 -11.31
N LEU A 95 2.26 -8.79 -11.87
CA LEU A 95 1.19 -9.62 -12.45
C LEU A 95 0.65 -9.11 -13.80
N GLN A 96 1.41 -8.31 -14.55
CA GLN A 96 0.95 -7.85 -15.89
C GLN A 96 0.90 -8.98 -16.93
N HIS A 97 1.50 -10.14 -16.63
CA HIS A 97 1.50 -11.32 -17.47
C HIS A 97 0.27 -12.22 -17.28
N LEU A 98 -0.65 -11.85 -16.39
CA LEU A 98 -1.95 -12.52 -16.25
C LEU A 98 -2.99 -11.81 -17.11
N ASP A 99 -3.85 -12.58 -17.77
CA ASP A 99 -5.06 -12.04 -18.39
C ASP A 99 -6.07 -11.56 -17.33
N GLY A 100 -7.13 -10.89 -17.79
CA GLY A 100 -8.11 -10.29 -16.90
C GLY A 100 -8.87 -11.30 -16.03
N ALA A 101 -9.13 -12.51 -16.54
CA ALA A 101 -9.91 -13.52 -15.85
C ALA A 101 -9.09 -14.19 -14.75
N LEU A 102 -7.90 -14.70 -15.10
CA LEU A 102 -6.97 -15.31 -14.15
C LEU A 102 -6.55 -14.33 -13.07
N TYR A 103 -6.31 -13.06 -13.45
CA TYR A 103 -5.98 -12.01 -12.48
C TYR A 103 -7.07 -11.80 -11.43
N ALA A 104 -8.32 -11.67 -11.86
CA ALA A 104 -9.44 -11.42 -10.95
C ALA A 104 -9.72 -12.63 -10.05
N GLU A 105 -9.68 -13.84 -10.60
CA GLU A 105 -9.84 -15.09 -9.87
C GLU A 105 -8.76 -15.24 -8.80
N TRP A 106 -7.48 -15.12 -9.19
CA TRP A 106 -6.35 -15.26 -8.29
C TRP A 106 -6.44 -14.24 -7.14
N LYS A 107 -6.71 -12.98 -7.45
CA LYS A 107 -6.73 -11.90 -6.48
C LYS A 107 -7.86 -12.08 -5.45
N ARG A 108 -9.06 -12.47 -5.89
CA ARG A 108 -10.15 -12.86 -4.99
C ARG A 108 -9.82 -14.12 -4.19
N GLY A 109 -9.12 -15.08 -4.80
CA GLY A 109 -8.65 -16.31 -4.18
C GLY A 109 -7.74 -16.08 -2.97
N LEU A 110 -6.88 -15.05 -3.00
CA LEU A 110 -6.04 -14.67 -1.85
C LEU A 110 -6.89 -14.44 -0.58
N LEU A 111 -7.96 -13.67 -0.72
CA LEU A 111 -8.84 -13.36 0.39
C LEU A 111 -9.56 -14.61 0.90
N LEU A 112 -10.12 -15.40 -0.02
CA LEU A 112 -10.82 -16.65 0.30
C LEU A 112 -9.93 -17.64 1.06
N GLU A 113 -8.69 -17.83 0.60
CA GLU A 113 -7.72 -18.73 1.23
C GLU A 113 -7.37 -18.29 2.66
N HIS A 114 -7.16 -16.99 2.88
CA HIS A 114 -6.88 -16.45 4.20
C HIS A 114 -8.07 -16.53 5.15
N LEU A 115 -9.29 -16.24 4.67
CA LEU A 115 -10.51 -16.41 5.46
C LEU A 115 -10.74 -17.88 5.84
N ALA A 116 -10.58 -18.81 4.88
CA ALA A 116 -10.73 -20.24 5.14
C ALA A 116 -9.75 -20.74 6.22
N ARG A 117 -8.48 -20.33 6.16
CA ARG A 117 -7.46 -20.65 7.17
C ARG A 117 -7.80 -20.13 8.56
N ALA A 118 -8.49 -19.00 8.65
CA ALA A 118 -8.97 -18.44 9.91
C ALA A 118 -10.29 -19.06 10.40
N GLY A 119 -10.83 -20.09 9.72
CA GLY A 119 -12.12 -20.69 10.06
C GLY A 119 -13.33 -19.88 9.57
N LEU A 120 -13.12 -18.89 8.70
CA LEU A 120 -14.13 -17.96 8.20
C LEU A 120 -14.56 -18.26 6.75
N GLY A 121 -14.34 -19.49 6.28
CA GLY A 121 -14.59 -19.88 4.88
C GLY A 121 -16.05 -19.82 4.43
N GLY A 122 -17.01 -19.73 5.36
CA GLY A 122 -18.44 -19.57 5.06
C GLY A 122 -18.90 -18.12 4.84
N ALA A 123 -18.00 -17.13 4.96
CA ALA A 123 -18.34 -15.73 4.79
C ALA A 123 -18.74 -15.39 3.34
N ALA A 124 -19.71 -14.50 3.17
CA ALA A 124 -20.08 -14.00 1.86
C ALA A 124 -18.99 -13.04 1.34
N VAL A 125 -18.30 -13.42 0.26
CA VAL A 125 -17.28 -12.58 -0.38
C VAL A 125 -17.81 -12.03 -1.70
N ALA A 126 -17.92 -10.71 -1.80
CA ALA A 126 -18.38 -10.04 -3.01
C ALA A 126 -17.42 -10.24 -4.20
N PRO A 127 -17.85 -9.97 -5.44
CA PRO A 127 -16.94 -9.88 -6.58
C PRO A 127 -15.83 -8.85 -6.35
N LEU A 128 -14.69 -9.05 -7.03
CA LEU A 128 -13.57 -8.11 -6.98
C LEU A 128 -13.93 -6.81 -7.69
N LEU A 129 -13.96 -5.71 -6.93
CA LEU A 129 -14.04 -4.37 -7.50
C LEU A 129 -12.64 -3.96 -7.99
N ARG A 130 -12.52 -3.52 -9.24
CA ARG A 130 -11.22 -3.20 -9.85
C ARG A 130 -11.14 -1.72 -10.17
N ILE A 131 -10.10 -1.07 -9.66
CA ILE A 131 -9.74 0.29 -10.07
C ILE A 131 -8.82 0.19 -11.31
N PRO A 132 -9.09 0.96 -12.37
CA PRO A 132 -8.32 0.85 -13.61
C PRO A 132 -6.86 1.33 -13.42
N PRO A 133 -5.91 0.82 -14.22
CA PRO A 133 -4.61 1.46 -14.41
C PRO A 133 -4.75 2.93 -14.85
N GLY A 134 -3.71 3.72 -14.61
CA GLY A 134 -3.70 5.16 -14.97
C GLY A 134 -4.38 6.07 -13.96
N SER A 135 -4.87 5.55 -12.83
CA SER A 135 -5.59 6.34 -11.81
C SER A 135 -4.79 6.56 -10.53
N ARG A 136 -3.50 6.21 -10.51
CA ARG A 136 -2.66 6.36 -9.31
C ARG A 136 -2.28 7.83 -9.15
N ARG A 137 -2.91 8.48 -8.18
CA ARG A 137 -2.71 9.90 -7.82
C ARG A 137 -1.60 10.13 -6.79
N ARG A 138 -1.03 9.08 -6.20
CA ARG A 138 0.07 9.19 -5.22
C ARG A 138 1.14 8.13 -5.43
N ALA A 139 2.39 8.54 -5.46
CA ALA A 139 3.54 7.64 -5.61
C ALA A 139 4.76 8.15 -4.82
N SER A 140 5.61 7.22 -4.38
CA SER A 140 6.96 7.53 -3.91
C SER A 140 7.91 7.04 -4.99
N PHE A 141 8.71 7.94 -5.54
CA PHE A 141 9.71 7.63 -6.55
C PHE A 141 11.08 7.60 -5.90
N ALA A 142 11.76 6.46 -5.98
CA ALA A 142 13.17 6.40 -5.62
C ALA A 142 13.99 7.08 -6.72
N PHE A 143 15.02 7.80 -6.34
CA PHE A 143 16.00 8.34 -7.29
C PHE A 143 17.43 8.00 -6.86
N HIS A 144 18.30 7.87 -7.86
CA HIS A 144 19.74 7.73 -7.69
C HIS A 144 20.43 8.75 -8.59
N ARG A 145 21.23 9.66 -8.00
CA ARG A 145 22.04 10.59 -8.76
C ARG A 145 23.38 9.94 -9.11
N GLY A 146 23.50 9.40 -10.32
CA GLY A 146 24.79 8.93 -10.86
C GLY A 146 25.75 10.09 -11.17
N ARG A 147 26.88 9.84 -11.84
CA ARG A 147 27.80 10.92 -12.25
C ARG A 147 27.21 11.82 -13.32
N ASN A 148 26.64 11.22 -14.37
CA ASN A 148 26.18 11.95 -15.56
C ASN A 148 24.65 11.95 -15.75
N ALA A 149 23.93 11.17 -14.96
CA ALA A 149 22.49 11.00 -15.09
C ALA A 149 21.83 10.81 -13.73
N THR A 150 20.57 11.21 -13.63
CA THR A 150 19.70 10.90 -12.50
C THR A 150 18.76 9.78 -12.94
N LEU A 151 18.74 8.68 -12.20
CA LEU A 151 17.71 7.65 -12.35
C LEU A 151 16.54 8.05 -11.46
N LEU A 152 15.32 8.00 -11.98
CA LEU A 152 14.10 8.28 -11.22
C LEU A 152 13.04 7.23 -11.56
N GLY A 153 12.48 6.59 -10.54
CA GLY A 153 11.43 5.60 -10.74
C GLY A 153 11.16 4.77 -9.51
N PHE A 154 11.27 3.46 -9.65
CA PHE A 154 10.99 2.51 -8.56
C PHE A 154 12.13 1.52 -8.41
N ASN A 155 12.24 0.93 -7.22
CA ASN A 155 13.19 -0.14 -6.98
C ASN A 155 12.93 -1.35 -7.88
N ALA A 156 14.01 -1.97 -8.35
CA ALA A 156 13.98 -3.20 -9.13
C ALA A 156 13.40 -4.35 -8.29
N ARG A 157 12.87 -5.39 -8.96
CA ARG A 157 12.31 -6.55 -8.26
C ARG A 157 13.36 -7.17 -7.33
N ALA A 158 13.02 -7.30 -6.05
CA ALA A 158 13.87 -7.86 -5.00
C ALA A 158 15.27 -7.21 -4.89
N SER A 159 15.37 -5.91 -5.20
CA SER A 159 16.62 -5.14 -5.14
C SER A 159 16.34 -3.70 -4.74
N HIS A 160 17.34 -3.00 -4.19
CA HIS A 160 17.29 -1.56 -3.92
C HIS A 160 17.77 -0.71 -5.10
N ALA A 161 18.17 -1.34 -6.21
CA ALA A 161 18.58 -0.61 -7.40
C ALA A 161 17.39 0.12 -8.04
N VAL A 162 17.56 1.41 -8.32
CA VAL A 162 16.54 2.22 -8.98
C VAL A 162 16.44 1.83 -10.45
N VAL A 163 15.22 1.49 -10.91
CA VAL A 163 14.88 1.40 -12.33
C VAL A 163 14.45 2.77 -12.80
N ASP A 164 15.13 3.29 -13.80
CA ASP A 164 14.74 4.55 -14.43
C ASP A 164 13.44 4.37 -15.22
N VAL A 165 12.42 5.14 -14.85
CA VAL A 165 11.06 5.05 -15.40
C VAL A 165 10.79 6.29 -16.24
N PRO A 166 10.73 6.16 -17.59
CA PRO A 166 10.37 7.28 -18.45
C PRO A 166 8.85 7.51 -18.47
N ARG A 167 8.07 6.44 -18.33
CA ARG A 167 6.60 6.44 -18.32
C ARG A 167 6.08 5.31 -17.42
N CYS A 168 4.96 5.53 -16.73
CA CYS A 168 4.30 4.53 -15.90
C CYS A 168 2.80 4.47 -16.17
N LEU A 169 2.34 3.33 -16.71
CA LEU A 169 0.93 3.09 -17.07
C LEU A 169 -0.04 3.09 -15.87
N LEU A 170 0.47 3.12 -14.63
CA LEU A 170 -0.37 3.16 -13.44
C LEU A 170 -0.69 4.59 -12.98
N LEU A 171 0.15 5.56 -13.33
CA LEU A 171 0.06 6.92 -12.82
C LEU A 171 -1.04 7.73 -13.51
N GLU A 172 -1.65 8.64 -12.77
CA GLU A 172 -2.39 9.76 -13.35
C GLU A 172 -1.48 10.56 -14.31
N PRO A 173 -2.00 11.07 -15.44
CA PRO A 173 -1.19 11.75 -16.45
C PRO A 173 -0.31 12.88 -15.90
N ALA A 174 -0.81 13.65 -14.94
CA ALA A 174 -0.06 14.73 -14.31
C ALA A 174 1.24 14.24 -13.63
N LEU A 175 1.19 13.09 -12.95
CA LEU A 175 2.39 12.49 -12.33
C LEU A 175 3.33 11.87 -13.36
N ASP A 176 2.78 11.22 -14.38
CA ASP A 176 3.56 10.58 -15.45
C ASP A 176 4.37 11.62 -16.25
N THR A 177 3.75 12.76 -16.59
CA THR A 177 4.43 13.87 -17.28
C THR A 177 5.45 14.61 -16.41
N LEU A 178 5.40 14.45 -15.09
CA LEU A 178 6.30 15.08 -14.13
C LEU A 178 7.65 14.35 -14.00
N LEU A 179 7.75 13.09 -14.43
CA LEU A 179 8.94 12.26 -14.23
C LEU A 179 10.20 12.87 -14.84
N GLU A 180 10.17 13.26 -16.12
CA GLU A 180 11.32 13.89 -16.78
C GLU A 180 11.69 15.26 -16.19
N PRO A 181 10.73 16.19 -15.99
CA PRO A 181 10.95 17.40 -15.19
C PRO A 181 11.67 17.18 -13.85
N LEU A 182 11.23 16.18 -13.07
CA LEU A 182 11.81 15.88 -11.77
C LEU A 182 13.24 15.37 -11.91
N ARG A 183 13.50 14.50 -12.89
CA ARG A 183 14.84 13.97 -13.17
C ARG A 183 15.84 15.10 -13.42
N GLN A 184 15.44 16.10 -14.22
CA GLN A 184 16.27 17.27 -14.53
C GLN A 184 16.49 18.16 -13.29
N MET A 185 15.43 18.43 -12.53
CA MET A 185 15.51 19.23 -11.30
C MET A 185 16.44 18.58 -10.28
N LEU A 186 16.25 17.28 -10.00
CA LEU A 186 17.10 16.53 -9.07
C LEU A 186 18.54 16.48 -9.56
N GLY A 187 18.77 16.34 -10.87
CA GLY A 187 20.11 16.34 -11.45
C GLY A 187 20.88 17.65 -11.25
N ALA A 188 20.17 18.76 -11.06
CA ALA A 188 20.73 20.09 -10.86
C ALA A 188 20.94 20.47 -9.39
N VAL A 189 20.21 19.85 -8.46
CA VAL A 189 20.19 20.19 -7.02
C VAL A 189 20.88 19.13 -6.17
N VAL A 190 20.89 17.87 -6.61
CA VAL A 190 21.46 16.75 -5.86
C VAL A 190 22.84 16.37 -6.41
N ALA A 191 23.79 16.11 -5.50
CA ALA A 191 25.15 15.75 -5.85
C ALA A 191 25.27 14.31 -6.35
N ALA A 192 26.29 14.04 -7.17
CA ALA A 192 26.60 12.70 -7.65
C ALA A 192 26.93 11.74 -6.51
N GLY A 193 26.29 10.56 -6.52
CA GLY A 193 26.42 9.51 -5.51
C GLY A 193 25.31 9.51 -4.46
N GLU A 194 24.39 10.48 -4.48
CA GLU A 194 23.29 10.54 -3.52
C GLU A 194 22.03 9.84 -4.01
N ASP A 195 21.28 9.28 -3.05
CA ASP A 195 19.99 8.63 -3.23
C ASP A 195 18.91 9.39 -2.45
N GLY A 196 17.66 9.18 -2.83
CA GLY A 196 16.53 9.71 -2.08
C GLY A 196 15.19 9.31 -2.66
N ASP A 197 14.13 9.91 -2.13
CA ASP A 197 12.76 9.66 -2.51
C ASP A 197 12.03 10.97 -2.87
N VAL A 198 11.11 10.90 -3.81
CA VAL A 198 10.13 11.96 -4.08
C VAL A 198 8.73 11.41 -3.82
N ILE A 199 8.10 11.89 -2.76
CA ILE A 199 6.69 11.62 -2.48
C ILE A 199 5.88 12.64 -3.26
N ALA A 200 5.12 12.18 -4.25
CA ALA A 200 4.30 13.01 -5.12
C ALA A 200 2.82 12.65 -4.97
N THR A 201 2.00 13.67 -4.72
CA THR A 201 0.55 13.54 -4.59
C THR A 201 -0.15 14.53 -5.52
N LEU A 202 -1.00 14.04 -6.41
CA LEU A 202 -1.92 14.85 -7.20
C LEU A 202 -3.14 15.22 -6.34
N THR A 203 -3.31 16.51 -6.11
CA THR A 203 -4.46 17.09 -5.39
C THR A 203 -5.36 17.86 -6.35
N GLU A 204 -6.53 18.31 -5.91
CA GLU A 204 -7.46 19.07 -6.76
C GLU A 204 -6.89 20.42 -7.21
N THR A 205 -5.94 20.98 -6.45
CA THR A 205 -5.34 22.29 -6.73
C THR A 205 -3.97 22.19 -7.40
N GLY A 206 -3.39 20.99 -7.50
CA GLY A 206 -2.09 20.76 -8.15
C GLY A 206 -1.27 19.69 -7.45
N LEU A 207 -0.02 19.54 -7.87
CA LEU A 207 0.91 18.54 -7.31
C LEU A 207 1.50 19.02 -5.98
N ASP A 208 1.46 18.17 -4.97
CA ASP A 208 2.14 18.32 -3.69
C ASP A 208 3.33 17.37 -3.61
N LEU A 209 4.53 17.93 -3.51
CA LEU A 209 5.79 17.19 -3.56
C LEU A 209 6.58 17.33 -2.25
N VAL A 210 7.09 16.21 -1.76
CA VAL A 210 8.15 16.18 -0.75
C VAL A 210 9.34 15.44 -1.34
N VAL A 211 10.47 16.13 -1.46
CA VAL A 211 11.75 15.50 -1.78
C VAL A 211 12.46 15.15 -0.48
N GLU A 212 12.83 13.90 -0.31
CA GLU A 212 13.62 13.39 0.80
C GLU A 212 15.02 13.01 0.33
N ALA A 213 16.03 13.73 0.79
CA ALA A 213 17.43 13.50 0.43
C ALA A 213 18.38 14.09 1.48
N GLU A 214 19.60 13.56 1.56
CA GLU A 214 20.62 14.07 2.50
C GLU A 214 21.17 15.44 2.12
N ALA A 215 21.13 15.78 0.81
CA ALA A 215 21.58 17.05 0.26
C ALA A 215 21.16 18.26 1.10
N ARG A 216 22.14 19.13 1.35
CA ARG A 216 21.94 20.42 2.03
C ARG A 216 21.78 21.49 0.98
N LEU A 217 20.58 22.05 0.92
CA LEU A 217 20.27 23.13 -0.01
C LEU A 217 20.99 24.41 0.40
N ASP A 218 21.58 25.12 -0.56
CA ASP A 218 22.00 26.52 -0.42
C ASP A 218 20.89 27.49 -0.90
N LEU A 219 21.19 28.77 -1.05
CA LEU A 219 20.22 29.76 -1.55
C LEU A 219 19.87 29.53 -3.04
N PHE A 220 20.87 29.22 -3.87
CA PHE A 220 20.67 28.99 -5.30
C PHE A 220 19.85 27.73 -5.57
N ASP A 221 20.05 26.69 -4.77
CA ASP A 221 19.23 25.47 -4.82
C ASP A 221 17.75 25.79 -4.52
N ARG A 222 17.48 26.58 -3.47
CA ARG A 222 16.12 26.99 -3.11
C ARG A 222 15.47 27.83 -4.20
N GLU A 223 16.20 28.76 -4.79
CA GLU A 223 15.71 29.56 -5.92
C GLU A 223 15.38 28.69 -7.14
N ARG A 224 16.23 27.71 -7.47
CA ARG A 224 15.97 26.74 -8.55
C ARG A 224 14.74 25.89 -8.27
N LEU A 225 14.58 25.41 -7.05
CA LEU A 225 13.43 24.61 -6.64
C LEU A 225 12.13 25.43 -6.65
N ALA A 226 12.16 26.69 -6.20
CA ALA A 226 11.02 27.59 -6.27
C ALA A 226 10.64 27.91 -7.72
N ALA A 227 11.62 28.16 -8.60
CA ALA A 227 11.39 28.36 -10.02
C ALA A 227 10.83 27.10 -10.70
N PHE A 228 11.30 25.90 -10.30
CA PHE A 228 10.72 24.64 -10.74
C PHE A 228 9.25 24.50 -10.32
N ALA A 229 8.92 24.85 -9.08
CA ALA A 229 7.56 24.80 -8.57
C ALA A 229 6.62 25.74 -9.35
N GLU A 230 7.09 26.93 -9.72
CA GLU A 230 6.37 27.86 -10.59
C GLU A 230 6.19 27.29 -12.01
N ALA A 231 7.29 26.85 -12.64
CA ALA A 231 7.31 26.38 -14.02
C ALA A 231 6.51 25.09 -14.26
N ARG A 232 6.25 24.30 -13.20
CA ARG A 232 5.43 23.08 -13.27
C ARG A 232 4.05 23.24 -12.62
N ASP A 233 3.68 24.47 -12.28
CA ASP A 233 2.42 24.81 -11.63
C ASP A 233 2.12 23.95 -10.38
N LEU A 234 3.13 23.65 -9.56
CA LEU A 234 2.96 22.84 -8.36
C LEU A 234 2.07 23.56 -7.33
N ALA A 235 1.35 22.80 -6.52
CA ALA A 235 0.66 23.35 -5.36
C ALA A 235 1.65 23.68 -4.24
N ARG A 236 2.48 22.69 -3.89
CA ARG A 236 3.48 22.78 -2.83
C ARG A 236 4.69 21.92 -3.18
N LEU A 237 5.88 22.44 -2.86
CA LEU A 237 7.15 21.73 -2.88
C LEU A 237 7.82 21.90 -1.52
N SER A 238 8.20 20.79 -0.92
CA SER A 238 8.90 20.71 0.35
C SER A 238 10.13 19.83 0.24
N TRP A 239 11.09 20.07 1.13
CA TRP A 239 12.31 19.29 1.26
C TRP A 239 12.41 18.70 2.66
N ARG A 240 12.82 17.43 2.78
CA ARG A 240 13.05 16.77 4.06
C ARG A 240 14.42 16.11 4.04
N ARG A 241 15.21 16.35 5.08
CA ARG A 241 16.41 15.54 5.33
C ARG A 241 16.02 14.34 6.21
N PRO A 242 16.45 13.11 5.86
CA PRO A 242 16.19 11.94 6.70
C PRO A 242 16.60 12.20 8.15
N GLY A 243 15.73 11.82 9.10
CA GLY A 243 15.99 11.96 10.54
C GLY A 243 15.93 13.39 11.12
N ALA A 244 15.77 14.43 10.30
CA ALA A 244 15.74 15.83 10.78
C ALA A 244 14.41 16.23 11.46
N GLY A 245 13.33 15.45 11.27
CA GLY A 245 11.98 15.72 11.80
C GLY A 245 11.27 16.95 11.20
N PHE A 246 12.04 17.90 10.65
CA PHE A 246 11.56 19.11 9.99
C PHE A 246 11.37 18.90 8.49
N VAL A 247 10.24 19.35 7.98
CA VAL A 247 9.94 19.44 6.55
C VAL A 247 10.05 20.91 6.13
N GLU A 248 11.11 21.23 5.41
CA GLU A 248 11.37 22.58 4.92
C GLU A 248 10.37 22.95 3.82
N PRO A 249 9.58 24.03 3.99
CA PRO A 249 8.77 24.55 2.90
C PRO A 249 9.66 25.30 1.91
N ILE A 250 9.69 24.86 0.64
CA ILE A 250 10.46 25.51 -0.41
C ILE A 250 9.58 26.48 -1.19
N ALA A 251 8.41 26.00 -1.63
CA ALA A 251 7.41 26.82 -2.30
C ALA A 251 6.00 26.33 -1.93
N ARG A 252 5.11 27.26 -1.60
CA ARG A 252 3.67 27.00 -1.45
C ARG A 252 2.93 28.01 -2.32
N ARG A 253 2.58 27.59 -3.53
CA ARG A 253 1.87 28.44 -4.49
C ARG A 253 0.37 28.50 -4.22
N ARG A 254 -0.16 27.46 -3.56
CA ARG A 254 -1.55 27.30 -3.14
C ARG A 254 -1.64 26.19 -2.11
N ALA A 255 -2.75 26.15 -1.37
CA ALA A 255 -3.06 25.01 -0.52
C ALA A 255 -3.26 23.76 -1.39
N PRO A 256 -2.54 22.65 -1.17
CA PRO A 256 -2.88 21.37 -1.79
C PRO A 256 -4.19 20.87 -1.16
N LEU A 257 -5.25 20.70 -1.95
CA LEU A 257 -6.57 20.33 -1.43
C LEU A 257 -7.02 18.97 -1.96
N VAL A 258 -7.47 18.12 -1.05
CA VAL A 258 -8.27 16.92 -1.38
C VAL A 258 -9.67 17.07 -0.79
N ARG A 259 -10.64 16.31 -1.31
CA ARG A 259 -12.03 16.36 -0.83
C ARG A 259 -12.54 15.00 -0.41
N PHE A 260 -13.14 14.96 0.78
CA PHE A 260 -13.92 13.84 1.27
C PHE A 260 -15.35 14.31 1.48
N ALA A 261 -16.30 13.72 0.75
CA ALA A 261 -17.72 14.16 0.75
C ALA A 261 -17.92 15.68 0.60
N GLY A 262 -17.15 16.31 -0.30
CA GLY A 262 -17.21 17.75 -0.55
C GLY A 262 -16.43 18.63 0.43
N VAL A 263 -16.04 18.10 1.60
CA VAL A 263 -15.24 18.81 2.60
C VAL A 263 -13.78 18.89 2.12
N ALA A 264 -13.24 20.11 2.05
CA ALA A 264 -11.86 20.33 1.63
C ALA A 264 -10.88 20.08 2.79
N VAL A 265 -9.82 19.34 2.52
CA VAL A 265 -8.75 19.00 3.47
C VAL A 265 -7.41 19.40 2.86
N GLU A 266 -6.59 20.15 3.59
CA GLU A 266 -5.19 20.40 3.25
C GLU A 266 -4.31 19.37 3.98
N PRO A 267 -3.85 18.29 3.34
CA PRO A 267 -3.02 17.30 4.00
C PRO A 267 -1.65 17.88 4.37
N ALA A 268 -1.07 17.35 5.44
CA ALA A 268 0.33 17.63 5.78
C ALA A 268 1.28 17.17 4.64
N PRO A 269 2.44 17.80 4.45
CA PRO A 269 3.39 17.39 3.41
C PRO A 269 3.74 15.91 3.48
N GLY A 270 3.56 15.19 2.37
CA GLY A 270 3.87 13.76 2.26
C GLY A 270 2.93 12.84 3.03
N ALA A 271 1.85 13.37 3.62
CA ALA A 271 0.85 12.58 4.33
C ALA A 271 0.31 11.43 3.47
N PHE A 272 -0.16 10.40 4.16
CA PHE A 272 -0.80 9.28 3.49
C PHE A 272 -2.16 9.71 2.90
N LEU A 273 -2.42 9.22 1.70
CA LEU A 273 -3.73 9.22 1.04
C LEU A 273 -3.86 7.91 0.29
N GLN A 274 -5.10 7.49 0.08
CA GLN A 274 -5.38 6.35 -0.79
C GLN A 274 -4.74 6.58 -2.17
N PRO A 275 -4.07 5.56 -2.75
CA PRO A 275 -3.27 5.69 -3.96
C PRO A 275 -4.07 6.11 -5.18
N THR A 276 -5.39 5.87 -5.17
CA THR A 276 -6.31 6.20 -6.26
C THR A 276 -7.55 6.89 -5.69
N ARG A 277 -8.15 7.82 -6.44
CA ARG A 277 -9.44 8.43 -6.04
C ARG A 277 -10.58 7.42 -6.12
N GLY A 278 -10.59 6.56 -7.15
CA GLY A 278 -11.62 5.53 -7.30
C GLY A 278 -11.61 4.50 -6.17
N GLY A 279 -10.42 4.06 -5.73
CA GLY A 279 -10.28 3.16 -4.59
C GLY A 279 -10.76 3.79 -3.28
N GLU A 280 -10.39 5.05 -3.03
CA GLU A 280 -10.88 5.82 -1.88
C GLU A 280 -12.40 5.88 -1.82
N LEU A 281 -13.04 6.23 -2.95
CA LEU A 281 -14.49 6.32 -3.04
C LEU A 281 -15.14 4.95 -2.82
N ALA A 282 -14.64 3.89 -3.47
CA ALA A 282 -15.20 2.55 -3.32
C ALA A 282 -15.12 2.02 -1.87
N ILE A 283 -14.01 2.30 -1.16
CA ILE A 283 -13.87 1.92 0.25
C ILE A 283 -14.80 2.76 1.11
N ALA A 284 -14.83 4.08 0.91
CA ALA A 284 -15.69 4.99 1.67
C ALA A 284 -17.18 4.68 1.49
N GLU A 285 -17.63 4.38 0.27
CA GLU A 285 -19.00 3.94 -0.03
C GLU A 285 -19.32 2.64 0.71
N ALA A 286 -18.47 1.62 0.62
CA ALA A 286 -18.67 0.36 1.35
C ALA A 286 -18.73 0.56 2.88
N VAL A 287 -17.93 1.48 3.42
CA VAL A 287 -17.96 1.85 4.84
C VAL A 287 -19.26 2.56 5.20
N LEU A 288 -19.66 3.58 4.44
CA LEU A 288 -20.88 4.36 4.68
C LEU A 288 -22.14 3.50 4.61
N ASP A 289 -22.23 2.65 3.59
CA ASP A 289 -23.33 1.71 3.39
C ASP A 289 -23.43 0.72 4.57
N ALA A 290 -22.29 0.19 5.03
CA ALA A 290 -22.26 -0.73 6.16
C ALA A 290 -22.67 -0.06 7.47
N VAL A 291 -22.18 1.17 7.72
CA VAL A 291 -22.49 1.97 8.91
C VAL A 291 -23.97 2.31 9.00
N GLY A 292 -24.62 2.61 7.87
CA GLY A 292 -26.05 2.91 7.80
C GLY A 292 -26.44 4.01 8.80
N ASP A 293 -27.50 3.79 9.59
CA ASP A 293 -28.09 4.79 10.48
C ASP A 293 -27.40 4.94 11.85
N ALA A 294 -26.24 4.30 12.06
CA ALA A 294 -25.52 4.41 13.31
C ALA A 294 -25.10 5.86 13.59
N ARG A 295 -25.61 6.44 14.70
CA ARG A 295 -25.46 7.87 14.99
C ARG A 295 -24.13 8.28 15.60
N VAL A 296 -23.52 7.41 16.41
CA VAL A 296 -22.25 7.70 17.12
C VAL A 296 -21.21 6.68 16.65
N VAL A 297 -20.20 7.15 15.93
CA VAL A 297 -19.25 6.28 15.21
C VAL A 297 -17.81 6.61 15.60
N ALA A 298 -17.00 5.58 15.79
CA ALA A 298 -15.55 5.73 15.89
C ALA A 298 -14.88 5.44 14.54
N ASP A 299 -13.93 6.27 14.12
CA ASP A 299 -13.05 6.02 12.99
C ASP A 299 -11.61 5.88 13.51
N LEU A 300 -11.06 4.66 13.48
CA LEU A 300 -9.74 4.35 14.01
C LEU A 300 -8.72 4.26 12.87
N TYR A 301 -7.53 4.80 13.10
CA TYR A 301 -6.52 5.04 12.06
C TYR A 301 -7.06 6.01 10.98
N ALA A 302 -7.74 7.06 11.45
CA ALA A 302 -8.55 7.93 10.62
C ALA A 302 -7.75 8.72 9.57
N GLY A 303 -6.42 8.81 9.70
CA GLY A 303 -5.58 9.65 8.86
C GLY A 303 -6.10 11.09 8.86
N CYS A 304 -6.33 11.63 7.67
CA CYS A 304 -6.92 12.97 7.49
C CYS A 304 -8.44 12.96 7.22
N GLY A 305 -9.11 11.85 7.52
CA GLY A 305 -10.57 11.75 7.56
C GLY A 305 -11.25 11.24 6.29
N SER A 306 -10.63 10.30 5.57
CA SER A 306 -11.25 9.66 4.40
C SER A 306 -12.59 8.98 4.71
N PHE A 307 -12.82 8.55 5.96
CA PHE A 307 -14.12 8.02 6.43
C PHE A 307 -14.78 8.94 7.44
N ALA A 308 -14.02 9.50 8.39
CA ALA A 308 -14.56 10.38 9.42
C ALA A 308 -15.34 11.58 8.86
N LEU A 309 -14.81 12.24 7.81
CA LEU A 309 -15.49 13.39 7.21
C LEU A 309 -16.77 13.00 6.47
N PRO A 310 -16.79 11.99 5.58
CA PRO A 310 -18.04 11.53 4.97
C PRO A 310 -19.09 11.06 6.00
N LEU A 311 -18.67 10.34 7.04
CA LEU A 311 -19.56 9.90 8.12
C LEU A 311 -20.21 11.09 8.83
N ALA A 312 -19.41 12.10 9.20
CA ALA A 312 -19.87 13.29 9.89
C ALA A 312 -20.72 14.20 8.97
N ALA A 313 -20.34 14.34 7.70
CA ALA A 313 -21.13 15.06 6.69
C ALA A 313 -22.50 14.42 6.46
N GLY A 314 -22.62 13.11 6.65
CA GLY A 314 -23.88 12.39 6.68
C GLY A 314 -24.68 12.52 7.99
N GLY A 315 -24.32 13.46 8.89
CA GLY A 315 -25.07 13.78 10.10
C GLY A 315 -24.75 12.94 11.34
N ARG A 316 -23.63 12.19 11.34
CA ARG A 316 -23.21 11.34 12.45
C ARG A 316 -22.27 12.09 13.39
N ALA A 317 -22.31 11.77 14.69
CA ALA A 317 -21.30 12.20 15.64
C ALA A 317 -20.10 11.25 15.53
N VAL A 318 -18.94 11.78 15.09
CA VAL A 318 -17.75 10.97 14.82
C VAL A 318 -16.65 11.26 15.82
N HIS A 319 -15.98 10.21 16.27
CA HIS A 319 -14.73 10.29 17.02
C HIS A 319 -13.60 9.63 16.22
N ALA A 320 -12.68 10.44 15.71
CA ALA A 320 -11.55 10.01 14.91
C ALA A 320 -10.30 9.81 15.78
N VAL A 321 -9.57 8.72 15.58
CA VAL A 321 -8.33 8.43 16.32
C VAL A 321 -7.22 8.09 15.34
N GLU A 322 -6.08 8.76 15.45
CA GLU A 322 -4.92 8.59 14.55
C GLU A 322 -3.62 8.73 15.34
N GLY A 323 -2.55 8.03 14.92
CA GLY A 323 -1.26 8.04 15.63
C GLY A 323 -0.43 9.30 15.37
N GLU A 324 -0.63 9.95 14.22
CA GLU A 324 0.14 11.10 13.77
C GLU A 324 -0.60 12.43 13.97
N GLU A 325 0.11 13.45 14.44
CA GLU A 325 -0.48 14.77 14.72
C GLU A 325 -0.85 15.55 13.44
N GLY A 326 -0.05 15.43 12.39
CA GLY A 326 -0.26 16.16 11.13
C GLY A 326 -1.63 15.88 10.48
N PRO A 327 -2.02 14.60 10.29
CA PRO A 327 -3.33 14.24 9.77
C PRO A 327 -4.50 14.67 10.67
N ILE A 328 -4.37 14.56 12.00
CA ILE A 328 -5.40 15.04 12.95
C ILE A 328 -5.63 16.54 12.82
N ARG A 329 -4.57 17.34 12.77
CA ARG A 329 -4.70 18.80 12.60
C ARG A 329 -5.42 19.16 11.29
N ALA A 330 -5.13 18.44 10.20
CA ALA A 330 -5.79 18.64 8.92
C ALA A 330 -7.28 18.26 8.98
N LEU A 331 -7.60 17.15 9.64
CA LEU A 331 -8.97 16.67 9.86
C LEU A 331 -9.79 17.66 10.70
N GLU A 332 -9.25 18.11 11.84
CA GLU A 332 -9.92 19.06 12.74
C GLU A 332 -10.21 20.38 12.05
N ALA A 333 -9.22 20.94 11.33
CA ALA A 333 -9.40 22.19 10.58
C ALA A 333 -10.50 22.06 9.52
N ALA A 334 -10.53 20.93 8.79
CA ALA A 334 -11.56 20.66 7.79
C ALA A 334 -12.95 20.49 8.40
N ALA A 335 -13.06 19.72 9.49
CA ALA A 335 -14.32 19.50 10.20
C ALA A 335 -14.88 20.79 10.81
N GLN A 336 -14.03 21.62 11.43
CA GLN A 336 -14.41 22.92 11.96
C GLN A 336 -14.89 23.86 10.85
N GLY A 337 -14.16 23.94 9.74
CA GLY A 337 -14.53 24.77 8.59
C GLY A 337 -15.86 24.36 7.95
N ALA A 338 -16.24 23.09 8.05
CA ALA A 338 -17.51 22.55 7.55
C ALA A 338 -18.62 22.48 8.62
N GLY A 339 -18.36 22.86 9.88
CA GLY A 339 -19.34 22.80 10.97
C GLY A 339 -19.78 21.38 11.34
N LEU A 340 -18.91 20.39 11.20
CA LEU A 340 -19.23 18.98 11.41
C LEU A 340 -19.10 18.55 12.87
N ALA A 341 -19.97 17.63 13.31
CA ALA A 341 -19.91 17.01 14.64
C ALA A 341 -18.82 15.93 14.70
N LEU A 342 -17.56 16.37 14.72
CA LEU A 342 -16.38 15.51 14.72
C LEU A 342 -15.44 15.90 15.87
N THR A 343 -14.99 14.89 16.62
CA THR A 343 -13.91 15.01 17.62
C THR A 343 -12.75 14.14 17.18
N ALA A 344 -11.53 14.51 17.57
CA ALA A 344 -10.33 13.82 17.13
C ALA A 344 -9.35 13.60 18.31
N GLU A 345 -8.55 12.53 18.25
CA GLU A 345 -7.54 12.19 19.26
C GLU A 345 -6.25 11.68 18.59
N VAL A 346 -5.10 12.21 19.01
CA VAL A 346 -3.78 11.65 18.65
C VAL A 346 -3.44 10.50 19.59
N ARG A 347 -3.50 9.26 19.11
CA ARG A 347 -3.24 8.05 19.88
C ARG A 347 -2.60 6.96 19.02
N ASP A 348 -1.43 6.49 19.44
CA ASP A 348 -0.82 5.28 18.90
C ASP A 348 -1.64 4.05 19.32
N LEU A 349 -2.60 3.67 18.47
CA LEU A 349 -3.50 2.53 18.66
C LEU A 349 -2.78 1.17 18.63
N ALA A 350 -1.56 1.09 18.10
CA ALA A 350 -0.78 -0.15 18.13
C ALA A 350 -0.24 -0.44 19.54
N ARG A 351 0.01 0.61 20.34
CA ARG A 351 0.48 0.48 21.73
C ARG A 351 -0.62 0.73 22.76
N ARG A 352 -1.57 1.60 22.44
CA ARG A 352 -2.64 2.06 23.33
C ARG A 352 -3.98 1.98 22.61
N PRO A 353 -4.55 0.78 22.40
CA PRO A 353 -5.87 0.65 21.79
C PRO A 353 -6.93 1.38 22.64
N LEU A 354 -8.10 1.67 22.04
CA LEU A 354 -9.28 2.03 22.82
C LEU A 354 -9.72 0.81 23.64
N LEU A 355 -9.87 1.02 24.95
CA LEU A 355 -10.25 -0.04 25.87
C LEU A 355 -11.74 -0.37 25.75
N ALA A 356 -12.10 -1.60 26.13
CA ALA A 356 -13.48 -2.09 26.18
C ALA A 356 -14.48 -1.11 26.82
N ALA A 357 -14.09 -0.36 27.85
CA ALA A 357 -14.94 0.65 28.48
C ALA A 357 -15.18 1.89 27.61
N GLU A 358 -14.16 2.35 26.87
CA GLU A 358 -14.23 3.49 25.95
C GLU A 358 -15.10 3.16 24.72
N LEU A 359 -15.15 1.88 24.32
CA LEU A 359 -15.88 1.40 23.14
C LEU A 359 -17.40 1.39 23.30
N LYS A 360 -17.92 1.26 24.53
CA LYS A 360 -19.37 1.11 24.81
C LYS A 360 -20.24 2.28 24.38
N ARG A 361 -19.66 3.47 24.16
CA ARG A 361 -20.39 4.66 23.74
C ARG A 361 -20.73 4.68 22.25
N PHE A 362 -20.09 3.84 21.45
CA PHE A 362 -20.24 3.83 20.00
C PHE A 362 -21.35 2.87 19.55
N ALA A 363 -22.07 3.26 18.51
CA ALA A 363 -23.04 2.41 17.82
C ALA A 363 -22.38 1.62 16.68
N ALA A 364 -21.34 2.18 16.07
CA ALA A 364 -20.51 1.52 15.06
C ALA A 364 -19.06 1.96 15.20
N LEU A 365 -18.14 1.14 14.69
CA LEU A 365 -16.72 1.48 14.62
C LEU A 365 -16.13 1.02 13.29
N VAL A 366 -15.31 1.89 12.69
CA VAL A 366 -14.51 1.61 11.50
C VAL A 366 -13.04 1.58 11.91
N PHE A 367 -12.25 0.69 11.33
CA PHE A 367 -10.79 0.74 11.46
C PHE A 367 -10.09 0.42 10.12
N ASP A 368 -9.05 1.19 9.77
CA ASP A 368 -8.20 1.00 8.58
C ASP A 368 -6.71 1.00 8.98
N PRO A 369 -6.19 -0.12 9.52
CA PRO A 369 -4.90 -0.16 10.16
C PRO A 369 -3.76 -0.25 9.14
N PRO A 370 -2.52 0.03 9.56
CA PRO A 370 -1.35 -0.29 8.75
C PRO A 370 -1.26 -1.80 8.48
N ARG A 371 -0.32 -2.22 7.62
CA ARG A 371 -0.15 -3.63 7.20
C ARG A 371 0.02 -4.67 8.32
N ALA A 372 0.37 -4.25 9.53
CA ALA A 372 0.47 -5.11 10.70
C ALA A 372 -0.92 -5.56 11.23
N GLY A 373 -2.00 -4.90 10.79
CA GLY A 373 -3.36 -5.08 11.27
C GLY A 373 -3.62 -4.35 12.60
N ALA A 374 -4.80 -4.60 13.16
CA ALA A 374 -5.32 -3.95 14.36
C ALA A 374 -5.42 -4.93 15.55
N ALA A 375 -4.47 -5.86 15.70
CA ALA A 375 -4.56 -6.97 16.65
C ALA A 375 -4.99 -6.55 18.07
N ALA A 376 -4.29 -5.57 18.65
CA ALA A 376 -4.60 -5.08 20.00
C ALA A 376 -5.99 -4.43 20.10
N GLN A 377 -6.44 -3.76 19.04
CA GLN A 377 -7.77 -3.17 18.99
C GLN A 377 -8.86 -4.25 18.80
N ALA A 378 -8.59 -5.28 17.99
CA ALA A 378 -9.48 -6.41 17.77
C ALA A 378 -9.72 -7.19 19.08
N GLU A 379 -8.69 -7.35 19.92
CA GLU A 379 -8.83 -7.94 21.25
C GLU A 379 -9.78 -7.12 22.15
N GLN A 380 -9.67 -5.79 22.16
CA GLN A 380 -10.57 -4.94 22.95
C GLN A 380 -12.01 -4.95 22.42
N LEU A 381 -12.18 -4.96 21.10
CA LEU A 381 -13.48 -5.09 20.44
C LEU A 381 -14.14 -6.45 20.75
N ALA A 382 -13.37 -7.54 20.77
CA ALA A 382 -13.87 -8.86 21.13
C ALA A 382 -14.46 -8.89 22.54
N VAL A 383 -13.89 -8.13 23.50
CA VAL A 383 -14.42 -8.03 24.87
C VAL A 383 -15.75 -7.28 24.90
N ALA A 384 -15.81 -6.03 24.43
CA ALA A 384 -17.03 -5.21 24.53
C ALA A 384 -17.13 -4.13 23.44
N GLY A 385 -16.91 -4.51 22.19
CA GLY A 385 -17.09 -3.61 21.05
C GLY A 385 -18.56 -3.25 20.77
N PRO A 386 -18.79 -2.27 19.88
CA PRO A 386 -20.11 -1.83 19.48
C PRO A 386 -20.88 -2.89 18.65
N PRO A 387 -22.19 -2.75 18.47
CA PRO A 387 -22.99 -3.70 17.67
C PRO A 387 -22.48 -3.93 16.24
N LEU A 388 -21.84 -2.92 15.63
CA LEU A 388 -21.32 -2.96 14.27
C LEU A 388 -19.82 -2.61 14.23
N VAL A 389 -19.04 -3.44 13.56
CA VAL A 389 -17.64 -3.17 13.23
C VAL A 389 -17.44 -3.29 11.72
N VAL A 390 -16.81 -2.29 11.12
CA VAL A 390 -16.37 -2.30 9.72
C VAL A 390 -14.84 -2.30 9.69
N ALA A 391 -14.26 -3.40 9.23
CA ALA A 391 -12.82 -3.59 9.16
C ALA A 391 -12.32 -3.36 7.74
N VAL A 392 -11.43 -2.39 7.54
CA VAL A 392 -10.73 -2.13 6.28
C VAL A 392 -9.31 -2.66 6.39
N SER A 393 -8.76 -3.26 5.34
CA SER A 393 -7.36 -3.67 5.35
C SER A 393 -6.79 -3.93 3.95
N CYS A 394 -5.55 -3.47 3.75
CA CYS A 394 -4.76 -3.76 2.56
C CYS A 394 -3.97 -5.09 2.63
N ASN A 395 -4.15 -5.87 3.71
CA ASN A 395 -3.45 -7.14 3.95
C ASN A 395 -4.43 -8.26 4.36
N PRO A 396 -4.77 -9.17 3.44
CA PRO A 396 -5.72 -10.26 3.71
C PRO A 396 -5.32 -11.17 4.87
N ALA A 397 -4.03 -11.37 5.12
CA ALA A 397 -3.56 -12.26 6.18
C ALA A 397 -3.83 -11.68 7.58
N THR A 398 -3.49 -10.41 7.80
CA THR A 398 -3.76 -9.74 9.08
C THR A 398 -5.23 -9.43 9.26
N LEU A 399 -5.96 -9.13 8.17
CA LEU A 399 -7.41 -9.01 8.21
C LEU A 399 -8.05 -10.30 8.71
N ALA A 400 -7.73 -11.45 8.11
CA ALA A 400 -8.30 -12.74 8.53
C ALA A 400 -8.00 -13.08 10.00
N ARG A 401 -6.79 -12.74 10.50
CA ARG A 401 -6.45 -12.87 11.94
C ARG A 401 -7.37 -12.00 12.79
N ASP A 402 -7.48 -10.72 12.48
CA ASP A 402 -8.24 -9.75 13.29
C ASP A 402 -9.74 -10.09 13.28
N LEU A 403 -10.28 -10.48 12.12
CA LEU A 403 -11.66 -10.99 11.99
C LEU A 403 -11.89 -12.25 12.81
N GLY A 404 -10.93 -13.19 12.84
CA GLY A 404 -11.00 -14.39 13.67
C GLY A 404 -11.12 -14.06 15.16
N THR A 405 -10.34 -13.08 15.65
CA THR A 405 -10.44 -12.58 17.03
C THR A 405 -11.82 -11.99 17.31
N LEU A 406 -12.36 -11.16 16.41
CA LEU A 406 -13.69 -10.57 16.57
C LEU A 406 -14.79 -11.64 16.60
N VAL A 407 -14.73 -12.63 15.72
CA VAL A 407 -15.70 -13.73 15.66
C VAL A 407 -15.63 -14.60 16.92
N ALA A 408 -14.43 -14.88 17.44
CA ALA A 408 -14.27 -15.54 18.74
C ALA A 408 -14.86 -14.71 19.90
N GLY A 409 -14.88 -13.38 19.77
CA GLY A 409 -15.57 -12.44 20.65
C GLY A 409 -17.07 -12.30 20.40
N GLY A 410 -17.69 -13.17 19.60
CA GLY A 410 -19.14 -13.21 19.37
C GLY A 410 -19.66 -12.34 18.24
N TYR A 411 -18.80 -11.75 17.40
CA TYR A 411 -19.24 -11.14 16.16
C TYR A 411 -19.56 -12.21 15.09
N ARG A 412 -20.48 -11.90 14.20
CA ARG A 412 -20.71 -12.61 12.94
C ARG A 412 -20.15 -11.79 11.79
N LEU A 413 -19.28 -12.40 10.99
CA LEU A 413 -18.83 -11.84 9.72
C LEU A 413 -19.96 -11.98 8.67
N GLU A 414 -20.49 -10.86 8.20
CA GLU A 414 -21.61 -10.85 7.24
C GLU A 414 -21.11 -10.86 5.80
N THR A 415 -20.30 -9.87 5.43
CA THR A 415 -19.79 -9.70 4.07
C THR A 415 -18.35 -9.24 4.06
N VAL A 416 -17.60 -9.62 3.03
CA VAL A 416 -16.28 -9.07 2.72
C VAL A 416 -16.22 -8.64 1.26
N THR A 417 -15.87 -7.38 1.01
CA THR A 417 -15.77 -6.79 -0.33
C THR A 417 -14.31 -6.55 -0.69
N PRO A 418 -13.73 -7.33 -1.62
CA PRO A 418 -12.37 -7.11 -2.11
C PRO A 418 -12.31 -5.97 -3.12
N ILE A 419 -11.39 -5.03 -2.92
CA ILE A 419 -11.17 -3.84 -3.75
C ILE A 419 -9.70 -3.82 -4.23
N ASP A 420 -9.52 -3.89 -5.53
CA ASP A 420 -8.22 -3.77 -6.17
C ASP A 420 -7.93 -2.32 -6.59
N GLN A 421 -7.37 -1.55 -5.66
CA GLN A 421 -6.78 -0.24 -5.94
C GLN A 421 -5.27 -0.31 -6.29
N PHE A 422 -4.72 -1.52 -6.42
CA PHE A 422 -3.31 -1.78 -6.70
C PHE A 422 -3.15 -2.71 -7.91
N PRO A 423 -3.58 -2.27 -9.11
CA PRO A 423 -3.60 -3.11 -10.29
C PRO A 423 -2.21 -3.68 -10.60
N HIS A 424 -2.19 -4.93 -11.04
CA HIS A 424 -0.99 -5.72 -11.34
C HIS A 424 -0.02 -5.95 -10.17
N SER A 425 -0.44 -5.72 -8.93
CA SER A 425 0.28 -6.11 -7.71
C SER A 425 -0.48 -7.17 -6.91
N ALA A 426 0.23 -7.77 -5.94
CA ALA A 426 -0.35 -8.72 -4.99
C ALA A 426 -1.13 -8.05 -3.83
N HIS A 427 -1.14 -6.72 -3.76
CA HIS A 427 -1.89 -6.00 -2.72
C HIS A 427 -3.37 -6.02 -3.04
N LEU A 428 -4.17 -6.26 -2.02
CA LEU A 428 -5.62 -6.30 -2.10
C LEU A 428 -6.20 -5.59 -0.88
N GLU A 429 -7.04 -4.61 -1.15
CA GLU A 429 -7.88 -4.00 -0.12
C GLU A 429 -9.11 -4.86 0.11
N ALA A 430 -9.61 -4.89 1.34
CA ALA A 430 -10.89 -5.52 1.65
C ALA A 430 -11.62 -4.75 2.74
N VAL A 431 -12.95 -4.66 2.60
CA VAL A 431 -13.87 -4.13 3.61
C VAL A 431 -14.73 -5.27 4.14
N ALA A 432 -14.65 -5.54 5.43
CA ALA A 432 -15.39 -6.60 6.11
C ALA A 432 -16.40 -6.01 7.09
N VAL A 433 -17.63 -6.52 7.06
CA VAL A 433 -18.74 -6.07 7.91
C VAL A 433 -19.03 -7.12 8.95
N LEU A 434 -19.00 -6.74 10.23
CA LEU A 434 -19.25 -7.62 11.35
C LEU A 434 -20.33 -7.06 12.26
N ARG A 435 -21.27 -7.92 12.67
CA ARG A 435 -22.33 -7.58 13.63
C ARG A 435 -22.34 -8.53 14.80
N ARG A 436 -22.63 -8.00 15.99
CA ARG A 436 -22.82 -8.78 17.21
C ARG A 436 -24.28 -9.13 17.42
#